data_AF-Q43084-F1
#
_entry.id   AF-Q43084-F1
#
_cell.length_a   1.000
_cell.length_b   1.000
_cell.length_c   1.000
_cell.angle_alpha   90.00
_cell.angle_beta   90.00
_cell.angle_gamma   90.00
#
_symmetry.space_group_name_H-M   'P 1'
#
loop_
_entity.id
_entity.type
_entity.pdbx_description
1 polymer ?
#
loop_
_entity_poly.entity_id
_entity_poly.type
_entity_poly.pdbx_seq_one_letter_code
_entity_poly.pdbx_strand_id
1 'polypeptide(L)'
;PENFRLDFAVSREQVNDKGEKMYIQTRMAQYAEELWELLKKDNTFVYMCGLKGMEKGIDDIMVSLAAKDGIDWIEYKRTLKKAEQWNVEVW
;
A
#
# COMPACT_ATOMS: atom_id res chain seq x y z
N PRO A 1 -8.79 19.08 -8.41
CA PRO A 1 -7.32 19.14 -8.43
C PRO A 1 -6.72 17.93 -9.17
N GLU A 2 -5.71 18.16 -10.02
CA GLU A 2 -5.22 17.18 -11.01
C GLU A 2 -3.93 16.45 -10.58
N ASN A 3 -3.17 16.99 -9.63
CA ASN A 3 -1.82 16.50 -9.30
C ASN A 3 -1.66 15.97 -7.87
N PHE A 4 -2.67 16.13 -7.02
CA PHE A 4 -2.58 15.72 -5.61
C PHE A 4 -3.90 15.12 -5.13
N ARG A 5 -3.80 13.94 -4.49
CA ARG A 5 -4.89 13.23 -3.84
C ARG A 5 -4.55 13.02 -2.37
N LEU A 6 -5.56 13.13 -1.52
CA LEU A 6 -5.43 13.00 -0.07
C LEU A 6 -6.55 12.11 0.47
N ASP A 7 -6.16 11.09 1.21
CA ASP A 7 -7.08 10.17 1.87
C ASP A 7 -6.70 10.05 3.35
N PHE A 8 -7.68 10.23 4.24
CA PHE A 8 -7.51 10.00 5.68
C PHE A 8 -8.04 8.63 6.08
N ALA A 9 -7.38 8.00 7.06
CA ALA A 9 -7.80 6.74 7.67
C ALA A 9 -7.91 6.91 9.19
N VAL A 10 -9.12 7.21 9.67
CA VAL A 10 -9.39 7.52 11.08
C VAL A 10 -10.06 6.32 11.75
N SER A 11 -9.26 5.40 12.27
CA SER A 11 -9.70 4.06 12.70
C SER A 11 -10.76 4.00 13.81
N ARG A 12 -10.98 5.11 14.53
CA ARG A 12 -12.00 5.22 15.59
C ARG A 12 -13.29 5.91 15.15
N GLU A 13 -13.32 6.45 13.94
CA GLU A 13 -14.46 7.21 13.40
C GLU A 13 -14.98 6.61 12.08
N GLN A 14 -14.16 5.83 11.40
CA GLN A 14 -14.43 5.28 10.08
C GLN A 14 -14.32 3.75 10.08
N VAL A 15 -15.19 3.11 9.31
CA VAL A 15 -15.19 1.67 9.06
C VAL A 15 -15.30 1.39 7.56
N ASN A 16 -14.86 0.21 7.10
CA ASN A 16 -15.14 -0.26 5.74
C ASN A 16 -16.54 -0.88 5.65
N ASP A 17 -16.88 -1.39 4.47
CA ASP A 17 -18.12 -2.12 4.15
C ASP A 17 -18.34 -3.36 5.03
N LYS A 18 -17.27 -3.95 5.58
CA LYS A 18 -17.30 -5.09 6.51
C LYS A 18 -17.38 -4.69 7.98
N GLY A 19 -17.43 -3.39 8.30
CA GLY A 19 -17.43 -2.89 9.67
C GLY A 19 -16.06 -2.93 10.36
N GLU A 20 -14.98 -3.18 9.63
CA GLU A 20 -13.62 -3.18 10.16
C GLU A 20 -13.09 -1.74 10.29
N LYS A 21 -12.28 -1.49 11.32
CA LYS A 21 -11.70 -0.16 11.57
C LYS A 21 -10.87 0.33 10.38
N MET A 22 -11.00 1.61 10.05
CA MET A 22 -10.28 2.24 8.95
C MET A 22 -8.83 2.58 9.32
N TYR A 23 -7.94 1.61 9.22
CA TYR A 23 -6.49 1.84 9.20
C TYR A 23 -6.00 2.14 7.78
N ILE A 24 -4.72 2.51 7.61
CA ILE A 24 -4.15 2.84 6.30
C ILE A 24 -4.29 1.70 5.30
N GLN A 25 -4.05 0.45 5.72
CA GLN A 25 -4.25 -0.71 4.86
C GLN A 25 -5.73 -0.85 4.44
N THR A 26 -6.67 -0.62 5.36
CA THR A 26 -8.10 -0.65 5.07
C THR A 26 -8.49 0.40 4.03
N ARG A 27 -7.88 1.60 4.08
CA ARG A 27 -8.09 2.65 3.08
C ARG A 27 -7.46 2.29 1.75
N MET A 28 -6.22 1.81 1.74
CA MET A 28 -5.51 1.39 0.52
C MET A 28 -6.26 0.28 -0.23
N ALA A 29 -6.93 -0.63 0.50
CA ALA A 29 -7.75 -1.69 -0.09
C ALA A 29 -8.87 -1.16 -1.01
N GLN A 30 -9.37 0.06 -0.76
CA GLN A 30 -10.41 0.69 -1.60
C GLN A 30 -9.88 1.14 -2.97
N TYR A 31 -8.57 1.32 -3.08
CA TYR A 31 -7.87 1.77 -4.29
C TYR A 31 -6.85 0.74 -4.77
N ALA A 32 -7.00 -0.52 -4.35
CA ALA A 32 -5.98 -1.55 -4.46
C ALA A 32 -5.51 -1.76 -5.91
N GLU A 33 -6.44 -1.80 -6.86
CA GLU A 33 -6.12 -1.96 -8.29
C GLU A 33 -5.42 -0.73 -8.87
N GLU A 34 -5.88 0.48 -8.53
CA GLU A 34 -5.23 1.72 -8.97
C GLU A 34 -3.79 1.81 -8.45
N LEU A 35 -3.59 1.54 -7.16
CA LEU A 35 -2.26 1.55 -6.53
C LEU A 35 -1.34 0.51 -7.15
N TRP A 36 -1.87 -0.68 -7.49
CA TRP A 36 -1.12 -1.72 -8.17
C TRP A 36 -0.68 -1.31 -9.58
N GLU A 37 -1.59 -0.73 -10.38
CA GLU A 37 -1.25 -0.23 -11.71
C GLU A 37 -0.24 0.92 -11.67
N LEU A 38 -0.32 1.78 -10.66
CA LEU A 38 0.70 2.81 -10.44
C LEU A 38 2.04 2.17 -10.11
N LEU A 39 2.08 1.18 -9.21
CA LEU A 39 3.32 0.55 -8.76
C LEU A 39 4.09 -0.16 -9.89
N LYS A 40 3.39 -0.65 -10.91
CA LYS A 40 4.01 -1.26 -12.10
C LYS A 40 4.76 -0.28 -13.00
N LYS A 41 4.60 1.04 -12.80
CA LYS A 41 5.29 2.06 -13.61
C LYS A 41 6.69 2.35 -13.05
N ASP A 42 7.66 2.46 -13.95
CA ASP A 42 9.07 2.75 -13.60
C ASP A 42 9.26 4.13 -12.92
N ASN A 43 8.27 5.02 -13.00
CA ASN A 43 8.31 6.35 -12.41
C ASN A 43 7.48 6.49 -11.12
N THR A 44 7.01 5.39 -10.53
CA THR A 44 6.29 5.40 -9.26
C THR A 44 7.23 5.08 -8.11
N PHE A 45 7.13 5.86 -7.03
CA PHE A 45 7.95 5.72 -5.83
C PHE A 45 7.04 5.72 -4.60
N VAL A 46 7.16 4.68 -3.78
CA VAL A 46 6.40 4.52 -2.52
C VAL A 46 7.29 4.89 -1.35
N TYR A 47 6.75 5.70 -0.45
CA TYR A 47 7.37 6.05 0.83
C TYR A 47 6.44 5.64 1.96
N MET A 48 6.97 4.93 2.94
CA MET A 48 6.24 4.45 4.11
C MET A 48 7.00 4.85 5.37
N CYS A 49 6.30 5.51 6.29
CA CYS A 49 6.90 6.07 7.48
C CYS A 49 5.94 6.03 8.66
N GLY A 50 6.44 5.67 9.85
CA GLY A 50 5.64 5.66 11.08
C GLY A 50 6.00 4.55 12.06
N LEU A 51 5.01 4.08 12.82
CA LEU A 51 5.21 3.08 13.86
C LEU A 51 5.54 1.71 13.26
N LYS A 52 6.56 1.05 13.81
CA LYS A 52 6.92 -0.33 13.48
C LYS A 52 5.70 -1.26 13.58
N GLY A 53 5.47 -2.02 12.52
CA GLY A 53 4.34 -2.94 12.38
C GLY A 53 3.24 -2.42 11.45
N MET A 54 3.25 -1.13 11.07
CA MET A 54 2.30 -0.60 10.07
C MET A 54 2.47 -1.26 8.69
N GLU A 55 3.69 -1.70 8.37
CA GLU A 55 4.04 -2.32 7.11
C GLU A 55 3.36 -3.68 6.89
N LYS A 56 3.03 -4.39 7.98
CA LYS A 56 2.47 -5.75 7.91
C LYS A 56 1.11 -5.74 7.21
N GLY A 57 0.21 -4.84 7.61
CA GLY A 57 -1.11 -4.76 7.00
C GLY A 57 -1.07 -4.31 5.54
N ILE A 58 -0.04 -3.54 5.16
CA ILE A 58 0.17 -3.12 3.77
C ILE A 58 0.67 -4.31 2.95
N ASP A 59 1.64 -5.08 3.46
CA ASP A 59 2.15 -6.28 2.79
C ASP A 59 1.04 -7.31 2.54
N ASP A 60 0.13 -7.54 3.49
CA ASP A 60 -0.98 -8.49 3.33
C ASP A 60 -1.89 -8.16 2.12
N ILE A 61 -2.13 -6.86 1.89
CA ILE A 61 -2.91 -6.39 0.73
C ILE A 61 -2.12 -6.55 -0.56
N MET A 62 -0.84 -6.19 -0.55
CA MET A 62 0.00 -6.25 -1.73
C MET A 62 0.25 -7.69 -2.19
N VAL A 63 0.35 -8.66 -1.28
CA VAL A 63 0.38 -10.09 -1.63
C VAL A 63 -0.85 -10.49 -2.44
N SER A 64 -2.04 -10.08 -1.99
CA SER A 64 -3.29 -10.41 -2.67
C SER A 64 -3.39 -9.77 -4.06
N LEU A 65 -2.84 -8.57 -4.25
CA LEU A 65 -2.79 -7.89 -5.55
C LEU A 65 -1.79 -8.51 -6.50
N ALA A 66 -0.55 -8.74 -6.04
CA ALA A 66 0.49 -9.35 -6.84
C ALA A 66 0.11 -10.76 -7.31
N ALA A 67 -0.55 -11.54 -6.45
CA ALA A 67 -1.01 -12.89 -6.79
C ALA A 67 -2.01 -12.93 -7.95
N LYS A 68 -2.82 -11.88 -8.17
CA LYS A 68 -3.74 -11.80 -9.33
C LYS A 68 -2.98 -11.78 -10.66
N ASP A 69 -1.78 -11.19 -10.67
CA ASP A 69 -0.90 -11.12 -11.84
C ASP A 69 0.14 -12.26 -11.85
N GLY A 70 0.02 -13.23 -10.95
CA GLY A 70 0.97 -14.34 -10.81
C GLY A 70 2.35 -13.91 -10.32
N ILE A 71 2.45 -12.76 -9.63
CA ILE A 71 3.69 -12.19 -9.11
C ILE A 71 3.85 -12.53 -7.63
N ASP A 72 5.04 -12.97 -7.22
CA ASP A 72 5.39 -13.06 -5.80
C ASP A 72 5.71 -11.67 -5.25
N TRP A 73 4.89 -11.20 -4.32
CA TRP A 73 5.05 -9.87 -3.73
C TRP A 73 6.38 -9.69 -2.99
N ILE A 74 6.89 -10.73 -2.32
CA ILE A 74 8.10 -10.60 -1.51
C ILE A 74 9.32 -10.43 -2.41
N GLU A 75 9.39 -11.15 -3.52
CA GLU A 75 10.41 -10.99 -4.55
C GLU A 75 10.27 -9.64 -5.27
N TYR A 76 9.05 -9.25 -5.66
CA TYR A 76 8.81 -7.97 -6.33
C TYR A 76 9.12 -6.77 -5.43
N LYS A 77 8.75 -6.81 -4.16
CA LYS A 77 9.14 -5.80 -3.17
C LYS A 77 10.66 -5.68 -3.05
N ARG A 78 11.42 -6.77 -3.18
CA ARG A 78 12.89 -6.72 -3.19
C ARG A 78 13.44 -6.03 -4.45
N THR A 79 12.82 -6.21 -5.62
CA THR A 79 13.24 -5.50 -6.84
C THR A 79 12.96 -4.01 -6.72
N LEU A 80 11.76 -3.63 -6.25
CA LEU A 80 11.39 -2.23 -6.01
C LEU A 80 12.31 -1.55 -4.99
N LYS A 81 12.68 -2.23 -3.90
CA LYS A 81 13.65 -1.71 -2.92
C LYS A 81 15.03 -1.45 -3.54
N LYS A 82 15.51 -2.35 -4.40
CA LYS A 82 16.80 -2.17 -5.10
C LYS A 82 16.76 -1.02 -6.10
N ALA A 83 15.59 -0.75 -6.68
CA ALA A 83 15.35 0.35 -7.60
C ALA A 83 14.98 1.68 -6.90
N GLU A 84 15.05 1.73 -5.56
CA GLU A 84 14.64 2.90 -4.75
C GLU A 84 13.16 3.30 -4.90
N GLN A 85 12.32 2.42 -5.46
CA GLN A 85 10.87 2.64 -5.65
C GLN A 85 10.04 2.23 -4.44
N TRP A 86 10.65 1.58 -3.45
CA TRP A 86 9.98 1.18 -2.20
C TRP A 86 10.85 1.55 -0.99
N ASN A 87 10.52 2.66 -0.34
CA ASN A 87 11.32 3.27 0.73
C ASN A 87 10.56 3.19 2.06
N VAL A 88 11.17 2.59 3.08
CA VAL A 88 10.52 2.34 4.37
C VAL A 88 11.40 2.82 5.52
N GLU A 89 10.84 3.69 6.36
CA GLU A 89 11.45 4.17 7.59
C GLU A 89 10.45 4.05 8.74
N VAL A 90 10.54 2.96 9.51
CA VAL A 90 9.64 2.71 10.65
C VAL A 90 10.44 2.54 11.94
N TRP A 91 9.86 3.02 13.05
CA TRP A 91 10.49 3.03 14.38
C TRP A 91 9.56 2.50 15.47
#